data_AF-A0A448WRB4-F1
#
_entry.id   AF-A0A448WRB4-F1
#
_cell.length_a   1.000
_cell.length_b   1.000
_cell.length_c   1.000
_cell.angle_alpha   90.00
_cell.angle_beta   90.00
_cell.angle_gamma   90.00
#
_symmetry.space_group_name_H-M   'P 1'
#
loop_
_entity.id
_entity.type
_entity.pdbx_description
1 polymer ?
#
loop_
_entity_poly.entity_id
_entity_poly.type
_entity_poly.pdbx_seq_one_letter_code
_entity_poly.pdbx_strand_id
1 'polypeptide(L)'
;MELNEELIRLSITWVEMWSECLEDASRVYFGEKDIAKMFRLLHPLHTVMDRGHETINEAAFLQEYYNELTNCRFYCERHEKTQAKVDLQQAWEGYYTLYRRVWQRPNIFHSLIWKFSKQASNMNSLELTVASPRLQRYGRDWRLAVPGTYEPHRPLVRIGGIKNLLTFMTSKQHPRKLTIIGKKCNLCMYN
;
A
#
# COMPACT_ATOMS: atom_id res chain seq x y z
N MET A 1 -3.28 -17.60 2.83
CA MET A 1 -2.71 -16.25 3.01
C MET A 1 -2.22 -16.14 4.44
N GLU A 2 -0.90 -16.07 4.60
CA GLU A 2 -0.24 -16.12 5.90
C GLU A 2 -0.24 -14.76 6.59
N LEU A 3 -0.04 -14.73 7.93
CA LEU A 3 0.07 -13.51 8.73
C LEU A 3 1.00 -12.46 8.09
N ASN A 4 2.11 -12.93 7.50
CA ASN A 4 3.11 -12.08 6.88
C ASN A 4 2.55 -11.25 5.71
N GLU A 5 1.71 -11.84 4.87
CA GLU A 5 1.11 -11.14 3.71
C GLU A 5 0.21 -9.99 4.15
N GLU A 6 -0.56 -10.19 5.24
CA GLU A 6 -1.42 -9.14 5.79
C GLU A 6 -0.61 -8.04 6.48
N LEU A 7 0.51 -8.37 7.12
CA LEU A 7 1.42 -7.37 7.69
C LEU A 7 2.09 -6.52 6.60
N ILE A 8 2.48 -7.14 5.49
CA ILE A 8 3.01 -6.43 4.32
C ILE A 8 1.93 -5.50 3.74
N ARG A 9 0.68 -5.98 3.59
CA ARG A 9 -0.43 -5.17 3.09
C ARG A 9 -0.73 -3.94 3.97
N LEU A 10 -0.54 -4.06 5.28
CA LEU A 10 -0.69 -2.94 6.22
C LEU A 10 0.48 -1.94 6.18
N SER A 11 1.66 -2.40 5.77
CA SER A 11 2.89 -1.61 5.77
C SER A 11 2.91 -0.56 4.67
N ILE A 12 2.29 -0.84 3.52
CA ILE A 12 2.26 0.06 2.36
C ILE A 12 0.94 -0.09 1.61
N THR A 13 0.26 1.02 1.37
CA THR A 13 -0.99 1.06 0.59
C THR A 13 -0.70 1.07 -0.91
N TRP A 14 -1.64 0.62 -1.74
CA TRP A 14 -1.48 0.66 -3.21
C TRP A 14 -1.19 2.08 -3.72
N VAL A 15 -1.83 3.06 -3.11
CA VAL A 15 -1.56 4.47 -3.31
C VAL A 15 -0.07 4.81 -3.16
N GLU A 16 0.55 4.37 -2.07
CA GLU A 16 1.95 4.66 -1.76
C GLU A 16 2.87 3.92 -2.73
N MET A 17 2.57 2.64 -2.99
CA MET A 17 3.30 1.82 -3.96
C MET A 17 3.32 2.48 -5.34
N TRP A 18 2.17 2.99 -5.79
CA TRP A 18 2.06 3.68 -7.07
C TRP A 18 2.81 5.01 -7.08
N SER A 19 2.77 5.82 -6.01
CA SER A 19 3.59 7.05 -5.97
C SER A 19 5.08 6.76 -6.07
N GLU A 20 5.59 5.88 -5.22
CA GLU A 20 7.02 5.60 -5.12
C GLU A 20 7.53 5.01 -6.45
N CYS A 21 6.78 4.06 -7.00
CA CYS A 21 7.11 3.48 -8.30
C CYS A 21 7.04 4.49 -9.45
N LEU A 22 6.08 5.42 -9.45
CA LEU A 22 5.99 6.45 -10.49
C LEU A 22 7.14 7.45 -10.38
N GLU A 23 7.56 7.81 -9.17
CA GLU A 23 8.74 8.64 -8.93
C GLU A 23 10.00 7.95 -9.47
N ASP A 24 10.21 6.68 -9.11
CA ASP A 24 11.34 5.89 -9.59
C ASP A 24 11.31 5.66 -11.11
N ALA A 25 10.15 5.30 -11.67
CA ALA A 25 9.96 5.14 -13.11
C ALA A 25 10.25 6.45 -13.86
N SER A 26 9.88 7.60 -13.29
CA SER A 26 10.14 8.91 -13.90
C SER A 26 11.64 9.22 -13.90
N ARG A 27 12.35 8.90 -12.81
CA ARG A 27 13.80 9.10 -12.70
C ARG A 27 14.56 8.30 -13.75
N VAL A 28 14.22 7.03 -13.92
CA VAL A 28 14.91 6.17 -14.91
C VAL A 28 14.55 6.55 -16.35
N TYR A 29 13.31 6.95 -16.62
CA TYR A 29 12.89 7.34 -17.97
C TYR A 29 13.44 8.71 -18.38
N PHE A 30 13.26 9.75 -17.55
CA PHE A 30 13.66 11.11 -17.90
C PHE A 30 15.16 11.35 -17.67
N GLY A 31 15.74 10.78 -16.61
CA GLY A 31 17.15 10.93 -16.25
C GLY A 31 18.05 9.94 -16.97
N GLU A 32 17.85 8.64 -16.76
CA GLU A 32 18.72 7.58 -17.30
C GLU A 32 18.39 7.21 -18.76
N LYS A 33 17.23 7.62 -19.27
CA LYS A 33 16.68 7.21 -20.59
C LYS A 33 16.50 5.69 -20.74
N ASP A 34 16.32 4.98 -19.62
CA ASP A 34 16.14 3.54 -19.59
C ASP A 34 14.65 3.16 -19.58
N ILE A 35 14.11 2.93 -20.79
CA ILE A 35 12.71 2.53 -21.01
C ILE A 35 12.46 1.09 -20.51
N ALA A 36 13.43 0.19 -20.65
CA ALA A 36 13.27 -1.20 -20.23
C ALA A 36 13.16 -1.30 -18.70
N LYS A 37 14.00 -0.56 -17.97
CA LYS A 37 13.93 -0.47 -16.51
C LYS A 37 12.64 0.18 -16.04
N MET A 38 12.18 1.22 -16.73
CA MET A 38 10.88 1.83 -16.47
C MET A 38 9.73 0.80 -16.56
N PHE A 39 9.68 -0.03 -17.60
CA PHE A 39 8.66 -1.08 -17.71
C PHE A 39 8.77 -2.14 -16.61
N ARG A 40 10.00 -2.56 -16.26
CA ARG A 40 10.22 -3.51 -15.15
C ARG A 40 9.70 -2.99 -13.80
N LEU A 41 9.71 -1.68 -13.58
CA LEU A 41 9.15 -1.06 -12.38
C LEU A 41 7.61 -1.04 -12.40
N LEU A 42 7.01 -0.62 -13.52
CA LEU A 42 5.56 -0.42 -13.61
C LEU A 42 4.76 -1.73 -13.76
N HIS A 43 5.30 -2.71 -14.48
CA HIS A 43 4.56 -3.94 -14.83
C HIS A 43 4.09 -4.77 -13.62
N PRO A 44 4.90 -4.94 -12.54
CA PRO A 44 4.45 -5.63 -11.33
C PRO A 44 3.22 -4.98 -10.69
N LEU A 45 3.13 -3.65 -10.65
CA LEU A 45 1.99 -2.96 -10.04
C LEU A 45 0.69 -3.15 -10.83
N HIS A 46 0.77 -3.11 -12.16
CA HIS A 46 -0.36 -3.47 -13.02
C HIS A 46 -0.81 -4.91 -12.78
N THR A 47 0.14 -5.83 -12.65
CA THR A 47 -0.15 -7.24 -12.36
C THR A 47 -0.82 -7.42 -10.99
N VAL A 48 -0.46 -6.61 -9.99
CA VAL A 48 -1.13 -6.61 -8.69
C VAL A 48 -2.59 -6.16 -8.83
N MET A 49 -2.86 -5.14 -9.64
CA MET A 49 -4.23 -4.67 -9.87
C MET A 49 -5.11 -5.69 -10.60
N ASP A 50 -4.54 -6.42 -11.56
CA ASP A 50 -5.27 -7.46 -12.32
C ASP A 50 -5.78 -8.60 -11.42
N ARG A 51 -5.13 -8.83 -10.27
CA ARG A 51 -5.55 -9.84 -9.29
C ARG A 51 -6.85 -9.44 -8.56
N GLY A 52 -7.27 -8.19 -8.67
CA GLY A 52 -8.42 -7.63 -7.98
C GLY A 52 -8.11 -7.18 -6.55
N HIS A 53 -9.15 -6.74 -5.84
CA HIS A 53 -9.03 -6.24 -4.48
C HIS A 53 -9.38 -7.31 -3.44
N GLU A 54 -8.70 -7.27 -2.30
CA GLU A 54 -9.02 -8.07 -1.12
C GLU A 54 -9.56 -7.22 0.04
N THR A 55 -9.37 -5.90 -0.04
CA THR A 55 -9.76 -4.94 0.98
C THR A 55 -10.64 -3.82 0.42
N ILE A 56 -11.34 -3.11 1.31
CA ILE A 56 -12.21 -1.98 0.92
C ILE A 56 -11.36 -0.84 0.35
N ASN A 57 -10.16 -0.61 0.89
CA ASN A 57 -9.25 0.42 0.38
C ASN A 57 -8.77 0.11 -1.04
N GLU A 58 -8.43 -1.15 -1.30
CA GLU A 58 -8.05 -1.61 -2.64
C GLU A 58 -9.23 -1.52 -3.62
N ALA A 59 -10.44 -1.87 -3.16
CA ALA A 59 -11.64 -1.73 -3.97
C ALA A 59 -11.89 -0.27 -4.37
N ALA A 60 -11.77 0.65 -3.41
CA ALA A 60 -11.91 2.09 -3.65
C ALA A 60 -10.82 2.60 -4.62
N PHE A 61 -9.58 2.15 -4.45
CA PHE A 61 -8.49 2.50 -5.37
C PHE A 61 -8.76 2.03 -6.80
N LEU A 62 -9.19 0.78 -6.98
CA LEU A 62 -9.54 0.25 -8.30
C LEU A 62 -10.70 1.01 -8.92
N GLN A 63 -11.75 1.28 -8.14
CA GLN A 63 -12.91 2.02 -8.63
C GLN A 63 -12.53 3.41 -9.16
N GLU A 64 -11.55 4.07 -8.54
CA GLU A 64 -11.16 5.44 -8.91
C GLU A 64 -10.08 5.50 -10.01
N TYR A 65 -9.13 4.56 -10.05
CA TYR A 65 -7.91 4.70 -10.88
C TYR A 65 -7.68 3.57 -11.88
N TYR A 66 -8.44 2.47 -11.83
CA TYR A 66 -8.19 1.29 -12.67
C TYR A 66 -8.23 1.59 -14.17
N ASN A 67 -9.22 2.37 -14.61
CA ASN A 67 -9.42 2.68 -16.02
C ASN A 67 -8.24 3.48 -16.59
N GLU A 68 -7.85 4.55 -15.92
CA GLU A 68 -6.72 5.39 -16.33
C GLU A 68 -5.40 4.61 -16.30
N LEU A 69 -5.13 3.83 -15.25
CA LEU A 69 -3.90 3.03 -15.15
C LEU A 69 -3.84 1.96 -16.25
N THR A 70 -4.95 1.27 -16.51
CA THR A 70 -5.04 0.27 -17.58
C THR A 70 -4.84 0.91 -18.96
N ASN A 71 -5.37 2.11 -19.18
CA ASN A 71 -5.15 2.85 -20.42
C ASN A 71 -3.66 3.23 -20.59
N CYS A 72 -2.99 3.64 -19.51
CA CYS A 72 -1.55 3.90 -19.56
C CYS A 72 -0.76 2.64 -19.91
N ARG A 73 -1.11 1.50 -19.32
CA ARG A 73 -0.52 0.19 -19.64
C ARG A 73 -0.73 -0.19 -21.10
N PHE A 74 -1.92 0.02 -21.65
CA PHE A 74 -2.21 -0.26 -23.06
C PHE A 74 -1.24 0.47 -24.00
N TYR A 75 -0.97 1.75 -23.72
CA TYR A 75 0.00 2.51 -24.48
C TYR A 75 1.45 2.01 -24.30
N CYS A 76 1.82 1.58 -23.09
CA CYS A 76 3.11 0.92 -22.84
C CYS A 76 3.26 -0.35 -23.70
N GLU A 77 2.27 -1.24 -23.68
CA GLU A 77 2.29 -2.50 -24.44
C GLU A 77 2.27 -2.26 -25.95
N ARG A 78 1.58 -1.21 -26.41
CA ARG A 78 1.59 -0.80 -27.82
C ARG A 78 2.98 -0.32 -28.23
N HIS A 79 3.62 0.51 -27.40
CA HIS A 79 5.00 0.95 -27.61
C HIS A 79 5.98 -0.23 -27.68
N GLU A 80 5.85 -1.24 -26.81
CA GLU A 80 6.73 -2.42 -26.86
C GLU A 80 6.67 -3.14 -28.21
N LYS A 81 5.48 -3.19 -28.84
CA LYS A 81 5.26 -3.83 -30.15
C LYS A 81 5.66 -2.94 -31.33
N THR A 82 5.33 -1.66 -31.29
CA THR A 82 5.46 -0.74 -32.44
C THR A 82 6.72 0.11 -32.40
N GLN A 83 7.35 0.25 -31.23
CA GLN A 83 8.42 1.21 -30.93
C GLN A 83 8.03 2.67 -31.20
N ALA A 84 6.73 2.97 -31.31
CA ALA A 84 6.23 4.31 -31.60
C ALA A 84 6.34 5.22 -30.37
N LYS A 85 7.11 6.30 -30.46
CA LYS A 85 7.32 7.24 -29.34
C LYS A 85 6.05 7.95 -28.86
N VAL A 86 5.09 8.15 -29.77
CA VAL A 86 3.78 8.76 -29.45
C VAL A 86 3.01 7.94 -28.41
N ASP A 87 3.13 6.61 -28.44
CA ASP A 87 2.48 5.72 -27.49
C ASP A 87 3.08 5.92 -26.09
N LEU A 88 4.41 5.94 -26.02
CA LEU A 88 5.10 6.15 -24.76
C LEU A 88 4.81 7.54 -24.17
N GLN A 89 4.72 8.57 -25.02
CA GLN A 89 4.29 9.90 -24.58
C GLN A 89 2.87 9.87 -24.01
N GLN A 90 1.93 9.20 -24.68
CA GLN A 90 0.55 9.11 -24.23
C GLN A 90 0.41 8.36 -22.89
N ALA A 91 1.19 7.29 -22.70
CA ALA A 91 1.29 6.59 -21.42
C ALA A 91 1.74 7.54 -20.30
N TRP A 92 2.81 8.31 -20.56
CA TRP A 92 3.36 9.25 -19.58
C TRP A 92 2.44 10.43 -19.27
N GLU A 93 1.68 10.93 -20.25
CA GLU A 93 0.65 11.94 -19.99
C GLU A 93 -0.42 11.42 -19.02
N GLY A 94 -0.83 10.16 -19.18
CA GLY A 94 -1.77 9.50 -18.27
C GLY A 94 -1.18 9.31 -16.88
N TYR A 95 0.00 8.71 -16.77
CA TYR A 95 0.70 8.53 -15.48
C TYR A 95 0.96 9.86 -14.78
N TYR A 96 1.38 10.89 -15.51
CA TYR A 96 1.62 12.20 -14.94
C TYR A 96 0.32 12.88 -14.51
N THR A 97 -0.77 12.72 -15.27
CA THR A 97 -2.07 13.26 -14.87
C THR A 97 -2.57 12.64 -13.57
N LEU A 98 -2.43 11.33 -13.43
CA LEU A 98 -2.67 10.64 -12.17
C LEU A 98 -1.72 11.17 -11.10
N TYR A 99 -0.40 11.20 -11.38
CA TYR A 99 0.65 11.69 -10.47
C TYR A 99 0.27 13.05 -9.87
N ARG A 100 -0.20 13.96 -10.72
CA ARG A 100 -0.58 15.32 -10.33
C ARG A 100 -1.89 15.41 -9.57
N ARG A 101 -2.91 14.66 -10.02
CA ARG A 101 -4.25 14.66 -9.42
C ARG A 101 -4.19 14.14 -7.99
N VAL A 102 -3.46 13.05 -7.83
CA VAL A 102 -3.43 12.25 -6.61
C VAL A 102 -2.26 12.76 -5.77
N TRP A 103 -1.01 12.69 -6.21
CA TRP A 103 0.17 12.85 -5.35
C TRP A 103 0.84 14.25 -5.35
N GLN A 104 0.75 15.03 -6.43
CA GLN A 104 1.41 16.35 -6.51
C GLN A 104 0.62 17.48 -5.83
N ARG A 105 -0.67 17.29 -5.49
CA ARG A 105 -1.43 18.31 -4.74
C ARG A 105 -0.99 18.25 -3.26
N PRO A 106 -0.19 19.20 -2.75
CA PRO A 106 0.30 19.15 -1.36
C PRO A 106 -0.85 19.27 -0.36
N ASN A 107 -1.98 19.83 -0.83
CA ASN A 107 -3.20 20.06 -0.06
C ASN A 107 -4.37 19.16 -0.46
N ILE A 108 -4.20 18.18 -1.34
CA ILE A 108 -5.28 17.22 -1.70
C ILE A 108 -4.87 15.79 -1.44
N PHE A 109 -3.60 15.39 -1.50
CA PHE A 109 -3.25 14.04 -1.05
C PHE A 109 -3.13 13.92 0.45
N HIS A 110 -2.46 14.91 1.06
CA HIS A 110 -2.59 15.14 2.49
C HIS A 110 -4.07 15.27 2.81
N SER A 111 -4.86 16.09 2.09
CA SER A 111 -6.29 16.32 2.39
C SER A 111 -7.29 15.26 1.92
N LEU A 112 -6.99 14.25 1.09
CA LEU A 112 -7.94 13.19 0.68
C LEU A 112 -7.70 11.95 1.51
N ILE A 113 -6.43 11.59 1.73
CA ILE A 113 -6.09 10.64 2.80
C ILE A 113 -6.57 11.25 4.14
N TRP A 114 -6.35 12.55 4.39
CA TRP A 114 -6.91 13.24 5.56
C TRP A 114 -8.43 13.49 5.48
N LYS A 115 -9.09 13.68 4.32
CA LYS A 115 -10.56 13.90 4.29
C LYS A 115 -11.34 12.61 4.44
N PHE A 116 -10.88 11.49 3.88
CA PHE A 116 -11.46 10.19 4.19
C PHE A 116 -11.25 9.83 5.66
N SER A 117 -10.13 10.25 6.25
CA SER A 117 -9.95 10.18 7.70
C SER A 117 -10.92 11.11 8.48
N LYS A 118 -11.29 12.28 7.96
CA LYS A 118 -11.95 13.37 8.73
C LYS A 118 -13.44 13.16 8.97
N GLN A 119 -14.06 12.21 8.28
CA GLN A 119 -15.41 11.78 8.62
C GLN A 119 -15.43 10.82 9.82
N ALA A 120 -14.26 10.34 10.27
CA ALA A 120 -14.04 9.60 11.50
C ALA A 120 -13.15 10.43 12.45
N SER A 121 -13.75 11.11 13.42
CA SER A 121 -13.07 11.99 14.37
C SER A 121 -11.97 11.26 15.19
N ASN A 122 -10.72 11.27 14.71
CA ASN A 122 -9.41 11.23 15.42
C ASN A 122 -8.30 10.64 14.53
N MET A 123 -7.84 11.43 13.58
CA MET A 123 -7.10 11.03 12.39
C MET A 123 -5.57 10.95 12.58
N ASN A 124 -5.08 9.91 13.25
CA ASN A 124 -3.71 9.43 13.04
C ASN A 124 -3.73 7.93 12.85
N SER A 125 -4.80 7.38 12.28
CA SER A 125 -5.04 5.94 12.38
C SER A 125 -5.74 5.28 11.22
N LEU A 126 -5.31 4.05 10.93
CA LEU A 126 -5.90 3.13 9.96
C LEU A 126 -6.67 2.04 10.70
N GLU A 127 -7.92 1.81 10.32
CA GLU A 127 -8.71 0.71 10.87
C GLU A 127 -8.39 -0.62 10.18
N LEU A 128 -8.13 -1.63 11.01
CA LEU A 128 -7.80 -2.99 10.58
C LEU A 128 -8.97 -3.65 9.83
N THR A 129 -10.21 -3.31 10.18
CA THR A 129 -11.43 -3.73 9.46
C THR A 129 -11.40 -3.39 7.97
N VAL A 130 -10.86 -2.22 7.63
CA VAL A 130 -10.86 -1.68 6.28
C VAL A 130 -9.62 -2.14 5.51
N ALA A 131 -8.47 -2.23 6.19
CA ALA A 131 -7.18 -2.53 5.58
C ALA A 131 -6.75 -4.00 5.64
N SER A 132 -7.25 -4.78 6.60
CA SER A 132 -6.97 -6.21 6.76
C SER A 132 -8.04 -6.91 7.62
N PRO A 133 -9.24 -7.17 7.06
CA PRO A 133 -10.32 -7.81 7.80
C PRO A 133 -9.97 -9.24 8.26
N ARG A 134 -9.00 -9.89 7.59
CA ARG A 134 -8.50 -11.21 8.00
C ARG A 134 -7.67 -11.14 9.28
N LEU A 135 -6.81 -10.12 9.45
CA LEU A 135 -6.09 -9.91 10.70
C LEU A 135 -7.00 -9.68 11.89
N GLN A 136 -8.11 -8.99 11.68
CA GLN A 136 -9.14 -8.84 12.71
C GLN A 136 -9.75 -10.21 13.08
N ARG A 137 -10.07 -11.05 12.10
CA ARG A 137 -10.69 -12.37 12.30
C ARG A 137 -9.79 -13.38 13.01
N TYR A 138 -8.47 -13.31 12.84
CA TYR A 138 -7.54 -14.20 13.54
C TYR A 138 -7.59 -14.05 15.09
N GLY A 139 -8.17 -12.95 15.61
CA GLY A 139 -8.19 -12.47 16.99
C GLY A 139 -8.75 -13.35 18.12
N ARG A 140 -8.77 -14.69 18.02
CA ARG A 140 -9.23 -15.55 19.14
C ARG A 140 -8.29 -16.70 19.52
N ASP A 141 -7.61 -17.35 18.56
CA ASP A 141 -6.81 -18.55 18.85
C ASP A 141 -5.45 -18.60 18.14
N TRP A 142 -4.63 -17.57 18.34
CA TRP A 142 -3.26 -17.60 17.84
C TRP A 142 -2.42 -18.63 18.58
N ARG A 143 -1.79 -19.54 17.82
CA ARG A 143 -0.71 -20.42 18.32
C ARG A 143 0.65 -19.73 18.35
N LEU A 144 0.74 -18.56 17.72
CA LEU A 144 1.96 -17.76 17.60
C LEU A 144 2.26 -16.97 18.89
N ALA A 145 3.56 -16.87 19.18
CA ALA A 145 4.07 -16.01 20.25
C ALA A 145 3.94 -14.54 19.87
N VAL A 146 3.79 -13.66 20.87
CA VAL A 146 3.99 -12.24 20.66
C VAL A 146 5.46 -12.03 20.31
N PRO A 147 5.80 -11.40 19.17
CA PRO A 147 7.20 -11.24 18.78
C PRO A 147 8.00 -10.49 19.85
N GLY A 148 9.25 -10.89 20.05
CA GLY A 148 10.13 -10.34 21.09
C GLY A 148 9.86 -10.82 22.52
N THR A 149 8.88 -11.71 22.74
CA THR A 149 8.57 -12.28 24.08
C THR A 149 9.01 -13.73 24.28
N TYR A 150 9.62 -14.35 23.26
CA TYR A 150 10.07 -15.74 23.36
C TYR A 150 11.32 -15.83 24.25
N GLU A 151 11.20 -16.56 25.34
CA GLU A 151 12.32 -16.93 26.22
C GLU A 151 12.29 -18.45 26.42
N PRO A 152 13.42 -19.18 26.20
CA PRO A 152 13.44 -20.65 26.23
C PRO A 152 12.92 -21.31 27.51
N HIS A 153 12.92 -20.58 28.64
CA HIS A 153 12.55 -21.09 29.96
C HIS A 153 11.29 -20.44 30.54
N ARG A 154 10.57 -19.61 29.78
CA ARG A 154 9.30 -19.01 30.20
C ARG A 154 8.14 -19.52 29.36
N PRO A 155 6.92 -19.58 29.93
CA PRO A 155 5.74 -19.96 29.18
C PRO A 155 5.51 -18.97 28.03
N LEU A 156 5.24 -19.51 26.84
CA LEU A 156 5.00 -18.73 25.62
C LEU A 156 3.89 -17.69 25.82
N VAL A 157 4.20 -16.40 25.66
CA VAL A 157 3.18 -15.35 25.62
C VAL A 157 2.56 -15.37 24.23
N ARG A 158 1.37 -15.95 24.10
CA ARG A 158 0.65 -16.04 22.82
C ARG A 158 -0.06 -14.74 22.49
N ILE A 159 -0.18 -14.48 21.19
CA ILE A 159 -1.02 -13.39 20.68
C ILE A 159 -2.48 -13.67 21.12
N GLY A 160 -3.05 -12.72 21.85
CA GLY A 160 -4.48 -12.70 22.22
C GLY A 160 -5.32 -11.99 21.17
N GLY A 161 -4.75 -10.99 20.48
CA GLY A 161 -5.39 -10.28 19.40
C GLY A 161 -4.55 -9.10 18.91
N ILE A 162 -5.10 -8.34 17.97
CA ILE A 162 -4.48 -7.13 17.42
C ILE A 162 -5.46 -5.98 17.64
N LYS A 163 -4.97 -4.83 18.08
CA LYS A 163 -5.80 -3.62 18.23
C LYS A 163 -6.32 -3.20 16.85
N ASN A 164 -7.61 -2.90 16.75
CA ASN A 164 -8.26 -2.52 15.48
C ASN A 164 -7.69 -1.24 14.85
N LEU A 165 -6.95 -0.44 15.61
CA LEU A 165 -6.50 0.87 15.21
C LEU A 165 -4.97 0.89 15.11
N LEU A 166 -4.44 0.97 13.88
CA LEU A 166 -3.02 1.25 13.64
C LEU A 166 -2.80 2.75 13.73
N THR A 167 -1.69 3.20 14.30
CA THR A 167 -1.37 4.65 14.38
C THR A 167 -0.24 5.00 13.40
N PHE A 168 -0.46 5.98 12.54
CA PHE A 168 0.59 6.53 11.67
C PHE A 168 1.57 7.37 12.49
N MET A 169 2.85 7.14 12.27
CA MET A 169 3.90 7.96 12.85
C MET A 169 4.32 9.06 11.86
N THR A 170 4.57 10.25 12.37
CA THR A 170 4.98 11.41 11.57
C THR A 170 6.46 11.31 11.18
N SER A 171 6.75 10.63 10.07
CA SER A 171 8.09 10.59 9.45
C SER A 171 7.95 10.35 7.95
N LYS A 172 9.05 10.49 7.18
CA LYS A 172 9.05 10.29 5.71
C LYS A 172 8.55 8.91 5.28
N GLN A 173 8.83 7.88 6.07
CA GLN A 173 8.40 6.50 5.77
C GLN A 173 6.99 6.19 6.28
N HIS A 174 6.36 7.13 6.99
CA HIS A 174 5.01 6.97 7.57
C HIS A 174 4.74 5.60 8.23
N PRO A 175 5.63 5.09 9.12
CA PRO A 175 5.49 3.76 9.67
C PRO A 175 4.21 3.63 10.48
N ARG A 176 3.65 2.41 10.49
CA ARG A 176 2.37 2.10 11.13
C ARG A 176 2.61 1.37 12.43
N LYS A 177 2.23 1.98 13.54
CA LYS A 177 2.26 1.36 14.86
C LYS A 177 1.14 0.33 14.98
N LEU A 178 1.51 -0.95 14.98
CA LEU A 178 0.61 -2.08 15.23
C LEU A 178 0.68 -2.49 16.71
N THR A 179 -0.45 -2.50 17.41
CA THR A 179 -0.48 -2.93 18.82
C THR A 179 -0.98 -4.37 18.92
N ILE A 180 -0.15 -5.26 19.48
CA ILE A 180 -0.46 -6.68 19.69
C ILE A 180 -0.85 -6.90 21.14
N ILE A 181 -2.05 -7.42 21.34
CA ILE A 181 -2.56 -7.79 22.65
C ILE A 181 -2.12 -9.23 22.89
N GLY A 182 -1.30 -9.48 23.90
CA GLY A 182 -0.97 -10.84 24.34
C GLY A 182 -2.00 -11.36 25.35
N LYS A 183 -2.20 -12.68 25.45
CA LYS A 183 -3.14 -13.27 26.43
C LYS A 183 -2.78 -12.96 27.90
N LYS A 184 -1.57 -12.46 28.18
CA LYS A 184 -1.06 -12.14 29.53
C LYS A 184 -0.38 -10.76 29.66
N CYS A 185 -0.18 -10.02 28.56
CA CYS A 185 0.48 -8.71 28.55
C CYS A 185 0.18 -7.97 27.23
N ASN A 186 0.10 -6.64 27.24
CA ASN A 186 -0.03 -5.85 26.02
C ASN A 186 1.37 -5.44 25.52
N LEU A 187 1.69 -5.68 24.24
CA LEU A 187 2.95 -5.23 23.62
C LEU A 187 2.69 -4.42 22.35
N CYS A 188 3.52 -3.41 22.12
CA CYS A 188 3.48 -2.60 20.90
C CYS A 188 4.56 -3.10 19.92
N MET A 189 4.20 -3.29 18.66
CA MET A 189 5.15 -3.53 17.57
C MET A 189 5.17 -2.37 16.58
N TYR A 190 6.29 -2.22 15.90
CA TYR A 190 6.51 -1.20 14.87
C TYR A 190 6.72 -1.92 13.53
N ASN A 191 6.05 -1.44 12.48
CA ASN A 191 6.33 -1.77 11.08
C ASN A 191 6.51 -0.46 10.31
#